data_AF-A0A4R5JZG1-F1
#
_entry.id   AF-A0A4R5JZG1-F1
#
_cell.length_a   1.000
_cell.length_b   1.000
_cell.length_c   1.000
_cell.angle_alpha   90.00
_cell.angle_beta   90.00
_cell.angle_gamma   90.00
#
_symmetry.space_group_name_H-M   'P 1'
#
loop_
_entity.id
_entity.type
_entity.pdbx_description
1 polymer ?
#
loop_
_entity_poly.entity_id
_entity_poly.type
_entity_poly.pdbx_seq_one_letter_code
_entity_poly.pdbx_strand_id
1 'polypeptide(L)'
;MKVRYKEGDIFIIPAKGKFILCQVVFPSRSKFKKVIGFCVLFVQENKVFKNDGVLTPIPIMDMGRELKIIFTGNQKIEDGSWEIIGHAELTEDKEELKIFNYAGGLYKGEEEIRRIPVSEYNKYTIMEVYGFDLVNTLLASL
;
A
#
# COMPACT_ATOMS: atom_id res chain seq x y z
N MET A 1 0.05 23.22 -3.56
CA MET A 1 -1.05 22.85 -2.64
C MET A 1 -0.91 21.37 -2.37
N LYS A 2 -0.88 20.92 -1.11
CA LYS A 2 -0.74 19.49 -0.80
C LYS A 2 -2.09 18.79 -0.93
N VAL A 3 -2.14 17.70 -1.68
CA VAL A 3 -3.29 16.81 -1.74
C VAL A 3 -3.47 16.14 -0.38
N ARG A 4 -4.70 16.12 0.13
CA ARG A 4 -5.06 15.34 1.31
C ARG A 4 -5.52 13.97 0.86
N TYR A 5 -5.04 12.94 1.54
CA TYR A 5 -5.44 11.56 1.32
C TYR A 5 -5.86 10.90 2.64
N LYS A 6 -6.63 9.82 2.54
CA LYS A 6 -7.12 9.03 3.66
C LYS A 6 -7.10 7.53 3.32
N GLU A 7 -7.38 6.73 4.33
CA GLU A 7 -7.59 5.30 4.19
C GLU A 7 -8.73 5.04 3.21
N GLY A 8 -8.63 4.00 2.39
CA GLY A 8 -9.62 3.64 1.39
C GLY A 8 -9.56 4.46 0.09
N ASP A 9 -8.78 5.54 0.03
CA ASP A 9 -8.62 6.30 -1.21
C ASP A 9 -7.97 5.45 -2.30
N ILE A 10 -8.51 5.56 -3.51
CA ILE A 10 -8.06 4.84 -4.69
C ILE A 10 -7.29 5.81 -5.56
N PHE A 11 -6.07 5.43 -5.90
CA PHE A 11 -5.15 6.28 -6.65
C PHE A 11 -4.46 5.52 -7.77
N ILE A 12 -3.86 6.26 -8.69
CA ILE A 12 -3.19 5.71 -9.86
C ILE A 12 -1.69 5.93 -9.81
N ILE A 13 -0.94 4.89 -10.15
CA ILE A 13 0.48 4.98 -10.48
C ILE A 13 0.65 4.71 -11.99
N PRO A 14 1.15 5.68 -12.78
CA PRO A 14 1.50 5.42 -14.18
C PRO A 14 2.73 4.51 -14.29
N ALA A 15 2.64 3.43 -15.06
CA ALA A 15 3.72 2.47 -15.27
C ALA A 15 3.77 1.98 -16.72
N LYS A 16 4.83 2.34 -17.47
CA LYS A 16 5.14 1.87 -18.84
C LYS A 16 3.91 1.77 -19.78
N GLY A 17 3.12 2.84 -19.87
CA GLY A 17 1.95 2.89 -20.77
C GLY A 17 0.67 2.26 -20.21
N LYS A 18 0.71 1.73 -18.99
CA LYS A 18 -0.44 1.29 -18.22
C LYS A 18 -0.64 2.16 -16.98
N PHE A 19 -1.78 1.98 -16.32
CA PHE A 19 -2.12 2.56 -15.04
C PHE A 19 -2.34 1.44 -14.03
N ILE A 20 -1.65 1.53 -12.91
CA ILE A 20 -1.83 0.63 -11.76
C ILE A 20 -2.77 1.32 -10.79
N LEU A 21 -3.92 0.73 -10.52
CA LEU A 21 -4.86 1.21 -9.52
C LEU A 21 -4.48 0.61 -8.19
N CYS A 22 -4.27 1.49 -7.23
CA CYS A 22 -3.89 1.16 -5.87
C CYS A 22 -4.93 1.69 -4.89
N GLN A 23 -4.97 1.11 -3.70
CA GLN A 23 -5.80 1.61 -2.60
C GLN A 23 -4.94 1.87 -1.38
N VAL A 24 -5.13 3.03 -0.76
CA VAL A 24 -4.49 3.37 0.50
C VAL A 24 -5.07 2.48 1.60
N VAL A 25 -4.21 1.64 2.18
CA VAL A 25 -4.55 0.75 3.30
C VAL A 25 -4.10 1.35 4.62
N PHE A 26 -2.95 2.02 4.64
CA PHE A 26 -2.37 2.58 5.86
C PHE A 26 -1.83 4.00 5.63
N PRO A 27 -2.60 5.05 5.94
CA PRO A 27 -2.11 6.42 5.91
C PRO A 27 -1.46 6.79 7.26
N SER A 28 -0.15 6.61 7.42
CA SER A 28 0.49 7.02 8.69
C SER A 28 0.40 8.52 8.90
N ARG A 29 0.05 8.93 10.12
CA ARG A 29 -0.16 10.33 10.50
C ARG A 29 0.79 10.78 11.61
N SER A 30 1.27 9.86 12.44
CA SER A 30 2.03 10.20 13.65
C SER A 30 3.34 9.44 13.76
N LYS A 31 3.30 8.12 14.04
CA LYS A 31 4.47 7.31 14.40
C LYS A 31 5.40 7.09 13.22
N PHE A 32 4.86 6.72 12.07
CA PHE A 32 5.62 6.43 10.84
C PHE A 32 5.52 7.59 9.85
N LYS A 33 6.01 8.76 10.28
CA LYS A 33 5.87 10.03 9.53
C LYS A 33 6.19 9.85 8.04
N LYS A 34 5.30 10.36 7.21
CA LYS A 34 5.41 10.38 5.74
C LYS A 34 5.41 8.99 5.08
N VAL A 35 4.93 7.95 5.77
CA VAL A 35 4.76 6.62 5.16
C VAL A 35 3.30 6.39 4.78
N ILE A 36 3.09 5.76 3.64
CA ILE A 36 1.82 5.15 3.24
C ILE A 36 2.03 3.67 2.98
N GLY A 37 1.04 2.86 3.38
CA GLY A 37 0.87 1.48 2.93
C GLY A 37 -0.28 1.40 1.93
N PHE A 38 -0.06 0.75 0.79
CA PHE A 38 -1.09 0.54 -0.23
C PHE A 38 -1.04 -0.85 -0.82
N CYS A 39 -2.17 -1.34 -1.32
CA CYS A 39 -2.25 -2.57 -2.11
C CYS A 39 -2.57 -2.24 -3.58
N VAL A 40 -2.21 -3.13 -4.49
CA VAL A 40 -2.62 -3.04 -5.90
C VAL A 40 -3.98 -3.72 -6.08
N LEU A 41 -4.87 -3.09 -6.83
CA LEU A 41 -6.19 -3.63 -7.16
C LEU A 41 -6.27 -4.08 -8.61
N PHE A 42 -5.82 -3.24 -9.56
CA PHE A 42 -5.97 -3.52 -10.99
C PHE A 42 -4.80 -2.97 -11.80
N VAL A 43 -4.60 -3.57 -12.98
CA VAL A 43 -3.74 -3.05 -14.04
C VAL A 43 -4.62 -2.77 -15.25
N GLN A 44 -4.60 -1.55 -15.77
CA GLN A 44 -5.50 -1.12 -16.85
C GLN A 44 -4.85 -0.12 -17.81
N GLU A 45 -5.44 0.05 -18.99
CA GLU A 45 -4.94 0.91 -20.05
C GLU A 45 -5.41 2.37 -19.94
N ASN A 46 -6.43 2.65 -19.13
CA ASN A 46 -6.98 3.98 -18.93
C ASN A 46 -7.11 4.31 -17.43
N LYS A 47 -7.53 5.54 -17.09
CA LYS A 47 -7.65 6.00 -15.70
C LYS A 47 -9.04 5.77 -15.07
N VAL A 48 -9.97 5.17 -15.80
CA VAL A 48 -11.36 5.07 -15.34
C VAL A 48 -11.45 4.00 -14.27
N PHE A 49 -11.87 4.39 -13.07
CA PHE A 49 -12.23 3.45 -12.01
C PHE A 49 -13.73 3.25 -11.98
N LYS A 50 -14.15 1.99 -12.05
CA LYS A 50 -15.53 1.57 -11.81
C LYS A 50 -15.51 0.58 -10.68
N ASN A 51 -16.17 0.93 -9.57
CA ASN A 51 -16.32 0.01 -8.46
C ASN A 51 -17.46 -0.97 -8.79
N ASP A 52 -17.11 -2.21 -9.11
CA ASP A 52 -18.05 -3.32 -9.34
C ASP A 52 -18.31 -4.14 -8.06
N GLY A 53 -17.73 -3.72 -6.93
CA GLY A 53 -17.84 -4.37 -5.63
C GLY A 53 -16.73 -5.39 -5.35
N VAL A 54 -15.88 -5.73 -6.31
CA VAL A 54 -14.80 -6.71 -6.13
C VAL A 54 -13.44 -6.02 -6.17
N LEU A 55 -12.92 -5.66 -5.00
CA LEU A 55 -11.64 -4.94 -4.88
C LEU A 55 -10.58 -5.82 -4.20
N THR A 56 -10.34 -7.03 -4.69
CA THR A 56 -9.35 -7.94 -4.08
C THR A 56 -7.92 -7.51 -4.41
N PRO A 57 -7.01 -7.43 -3.41
CA PRO A 57 -5.60 -7.11 -3.67
C PRO A 57 -4.92 -8.12 -4.62
N ILE A 58 -4.23 -7.61 -5.64
CA ILE A 58 -3.33 -8.40 -6.48
C ILE A 58 -1.97 -8.47 -5.76
N PRO A 59 -1.47 -9.69 -5.45
CA PRO A 59 -0.17 -9.85 -4.87
C PRO A 59 0.95 -9.54 -5.86
N ILE A 60 2.07 -9.02 -5.35
CA ILE A 60 3.27 -8.68 -6.11
C ILE A 60 4.40 -9.56 -5.64
N MET A 61 5.24 -10.04 -6.57
CA MET A 61 6.39 -10.87 -6.22
C MET A 61 7.64 -10.00 -6.06
N ASP A 62 8.30 -10.10 -4.90
CA ASP A 62 9.61 -9.51 -4.64
C ASP A 62 10.58 -10.60 -4.16
N MET A 63 11.61 -10.89 -4.97
CA MET A 63 12.63 -11.92 -4.66
C MET A 63 12.05 -13.26 -4.17
N GLY A 64 10.93 -13.70 -4.75
CA GLY A 64 10.25 -14.95 -4.40
C GLY A 64 9.30 -14.87 -3.20
N ARG A 65 9.07 -13.67 -2.65
CA ARG A 65 8.07 -13.41 -1.60
C ARG A 65 6.85 -12.71 -2.18
N GLU A 66 5.68 -13.11 -1.69
CA GLU A 66 4.41 -12.48 -2.03
C GLU A 66 4.16 -11.25 -1.15
N LEU A 67 4.01 -10.09 -1.77
CA LEU A 67 3.68 -8.82 -1.14
C LEU A 67 2.24 -8.43 -1.48
N LYS A 68 1.39 -8.34 -0.46
CA LYS A 68 0.01 -7.84 -0.59
C LYS A 68 -0.14 -6.35 -0.27
N ILE A 69 0.87 -5.78 0.37
CA ILE A 69 0.95 -4.35 0.71
C ILE A 69 2.38 -3.85 0.46
N ILE A 70 2.49 -2.64 -0.08
CA ILE A 70 3.73 -1.92 -0.28
C ILE A 70 3.73 -0.71 0.65
N PHE A 71 4.79 -0.56 1.43
CA PHE A 71 5.03 0.66 2.18
C PHE A 71 6.00 1.56 1.41
N THR A 72 5.70 2.85 1.33
CA THR A 72 6.54 3.83 0.66
C THR A 72 6.33 5.24 1.23
N GLY A 73 7.08 6.20 0.73
CA GLY A 73 6.90 7.60 1.09
C GLY A 73 5.59 8.18 0.53
N ASN A 74 4.96 9.09 1.27
CA ASN A 74 3.70 9.72 0.89
C ASN A 74 3.83 10.90 -0.09
N GLN A 75 5.05 11.22 -0.53
CA GLN A 75 5.32 12.44 -1.30
C GLN A 75 4.58 12.45 -2.64
N LYS A 76 4.54 11.32 -3.35
CA LYS A 76 3.90 11.22 -4.67
C LYS A 76 2.38 11.37 -4.62
N ILE A 77 1.74 10.96 -3.52
CA ILE A 77 0.30 11.20 -3.34
C ILE A 77 0.05 12.64 -2.87
N GLU A 78 0.88 13.18 -1.96
CA GLU A 78 0.75 14.57 -1.48
C GLU A 78 0.99 15.62 -2.57
N ASP A 79 1.88 15.35 -3.52
CA ASP A 79 2.20 16.26 -4.62
C ASP A 79 1.26 16.10 -5.84
N GLY A 80 0.38 15.08 -5.81
CA GLY A 80 -0.59 14.80 -6.88
C GLY A 80 -0.04 14.02 -8.07
N SER A 81 1.23 13.61 -8.06
CA SER A 81 1.80 12.71 -9.09
C SER A 81 1.07 11.37 -9.13
N TRP A 82 0.63 10.89 -7.97
CA TRP A 82 -0.27 9.76 -7.80
C TRP A 82 -1.68 10.28 -7.58
N GLU A 83 -2.42 10.33 -8.68
CA GLU A 83 -3.75 10.94 -8.74
C GLU A 83 -4.77 10.10 -7.97
N ILE A 84 -5.48 10.69 -7.02
CA ILE A 84 -6.62 10.08 -6.35
C ILE A 84 -7.83 10.18 -7.28
N ILE A 85 -8.39 9.03 -7.64
CA ILE A 85 -9.46 8.90 -8.64
C ILE A 85 -10.79 8.39 -8.05
N GLY A 86 -10.79 8.05 -6.76
CA GLY A 86 -11.95 7.49 -6.10
C GLY A 86 -11.67 7.09 -4.67
N HIS A 87 -12.65 6.41 -4.08
CA HIS A 87 -12.61 5.96 -2.71
C HIS A 87 -13.51 4.73 -2.55
N ALA A 88 -13.07 3.77 -1.75
CA ALA A 88 -13.87 2.65 -1.29
C ALA A 88 -13.44 2.27 0.12
N GLU A 89 -14.39 1.83 0.94
CA GLU A 89 -14.08 1.31 2.26
C GLU A 89 -13.19 0.05 2.17
N LEU A 90 -12.38 -0.17 3.20
CA LEU A 90 -11.57 -1.38 3.29
C LEU A 90 -12.46 -2.57 3.66
N THR A 91 -12.23 -3.71 3.00
CA THR A 91 -12.81 -4.99 3.38
C THR A 91 -12.04 -5.58 4.55
N GLU A 92 -12.62 -6.56 5.25
CA GLU A 92 -11.96 -7.24 6.38
C GLU A 92 -10.56 -7.76 6.01
N ASP A 93 -10.39 -8.39 4.85
CA ASP A 93 -9.09 -8.85 4.35
C ASP A 93 -8.04 -7.73 4.24
N LYS A 94 -8.45 -6.49 3.95
CA LYS A 94 -7.54 -5.34 3.86
C LYS A 94 -7.25 -4.72 5.22
N GLU A 95 -8.16 -4.87 6.17
CA GLU A 95 -7.89 -4.50 7.56
C GLU A 95 -6.78 -5.37 8.16
N GLU A 96 -6.68 -6.65 7.76
CA GLU A 96 -5.58 -7.52 8.17
C GLU A 96 -4.21 -7.04 7.64
N LEU A 97 -4.17 -6.39 6.48
CA LEU A 97 -2.94 -5.83 5.90
C LEU A 97 -2.37 -4.65 6.72
N LYS A 98 -3.14 -4.11 7.68
CA LYS A 98 -2.66 -3.10 8.65
C LYS A 98 -1.88 -3.72 9.81
N ILE A 99 -1.79 -5.06 9.86
CA ILE A 99 -1.00 -5.77 10.86
C ILE A 99 0.39 -6.07 10.29
N PHE A 100 1.42 -5.46 10.88
CA PHE A 100 2.78 -5.60 10.38
C PHE A 100 3.83 -5.59 11.50
N ASN A 101 4.94 -6.25 11.22
CA ASN A 101 6.15 -6.20 12.02
C ASN A 101 7.00 -4.99 11.61
N TYR A 102 7.40 -4.19 12.60
CA TYR A 102 8.41 -3.15 12.46
C TYR A 102 9.41 -3.22 13.60
N ALA A 103 10.68 -3.50 13.27
CA ALA A 103 11.79 -3.59 14.23
C ALA A 103 11.49 -4.51 15.45
N GLY A 104 10.78 -5.62 15.23
CA GLY A 104 10.42 -6.59 16.26
C GLY A 104 9.20 -6.22 17.11
N GLY A 105 8.53 -5.12 16.79
CA GLY A 105 7.20 -4.80 17.32
C GLY A 105 6.13 -5.22 16.32
N LEU A 106 5.06 -5.83 16.79
CA LEU A 106 3.86 -6.10 16.02
C LEU A 106 2.88 -4.94 16.19
N TYR A 107 2.45 -4.38 15.08
CA TYR A 107 1.60 -3.22 15.02
C TYR A 107 0.25 -3.55 14.39
N LYS A 108 -0.79 -2.83 14.78
CA LYS A 108 -2.02 -2.66 13.99
C LYS A 108 -2.18 -1.17 13.69
N GLY A 109 -1.88 -0.78 12.46
CA GLY A 109 -1.74 0.62 12.11
C GLY A 109 -0.61 1.29 12.89
N GLU A 110 -0.91 2.31 13.70
CA GLU A 110 0.09 3.03 14.49
C GLU A 110 0.25 2.51 15.93
N GLU A 111 -0.62 1.60 16.36
CA GLU A 111 -0.62 1.04 17.71
C GLU A 111 0.27 -0.20 17.77
N GLU A 112 1.21 -0.22 18.73
CA GLU A 112 2.01 -1.41 19.01
C GLU A 112 1.21 -2.37 19.88
N ILE A 113 0.92 -3.56 19.36
CA ILE A 113 0.18 -4.59 20.10
C ILE A 113 1.11 -5.27 21.11
N ARG A 114 2.29 -5.72 20.65
CA ARG A 114 3.30 -6.42 21.45
C ARG A 114 4.64 -6.49 20.73
N ARG A 115 5.69 -6.85 21.46
CA ARG A 115 6.96 -7.29 20.88
C ARG A 115 6.85 -8.75 20.42
N ILE A 116 7.54 -9.09 19.33
CA ILE A 116 7.57 -10.45 18.78
C ILE A 116 9.01 -10.95 18.66
N PRO A 117 9.28 -12.24 18.95
CA PRO A 117 10.58 -12.85 18.71
C PRO A 117 10.85 -13.03 17.21
N VAL A 118 12.12 -13.18 16.85
CA VAL A 118 12.56 -13.37 15.44
C VAL A 118 11.88 -14.58 14.78
N SER A 119 11.58 -15.63 15.55
CA SER A 119 10.88 -16.82 15.07
C SER A 119 9.45 -16.57 14.59
N GLU A 120 8.86 -15.41 14.92
CA GLU A 120 7.53 -15.01 14.47
C GLU A 120 7.57 -14.01 13.30
N TYR A 121 8.74 -13.53 12.88
CA TYR A 121 8.82 -12.47 11.86
C TYR A 121 8.21 -12.89 10.52
N ASN A 122 8.34 -14.17 10.15
CA ASN A 122 7.78 -14.72 8.91
C ASN A 122 6.25 -14.90 8.94
N LYS A 123 5.60 -14.73 10.09
CA LYS A 123 4.14 -14.84 10.23
C LYS A 123 3.40 -13.54 9.91
N TYR A 124 4.14 -12.44 9.80
CA TYR A 124 3.57 -11.10 9.64
C TYR A 124 4.23 -10.39 8.47
N THR A 125 3.48 -9.52 7.80
CA THR A 125 4.04 -8.58 6.85
C THR A 125 5.10 -7.73 7.54
N ILE A 126 6.26 -7.54 6.90
CA ILE A 126 7.29 -6.64 7.41
C ILE A 126 7.07 -5.27 6.80
N MET A 127 7.09 -4.22 7.63
CA MET A 127 7.04 -2.84 7.15
C MET A 127 8.42 -2.42 6.63
N GLU A 128 8.68 -2.75 5.36
CA GLU A 128 9.84 -2.28 4.61
C GLU A 128 9.43 -1.11 3.71
N VAL A 129 10.03 0.06 3.92
CA VAL A 129 9.67 1.28 3.19
C VAL A 129 10.50 1.36 1.90
N TYR A 130 9.83 1.07 0.78
CA TYR A 130 10.41 1.09 -0.55
C TYR A 130 10.55 2.53 -1.09
N GLY A 131 11.70 2.84 -1.69
CA GLY A 131 11.88 4.07 -2.48
C GLY A 131 11.08 4.01 -3.79
N PHE A 132 10.74 5.17 -4.38
CA PHE A 132 9.86 5.23 -5.55
C PHE A 132 10.36 4.47 -6.78
N ASP A 133 11.68 4.46 -7.03
CA ASP A 133 12.24 3.69 -8.15
C ASP A 133 12.08 2.18 -7.96
N LEU A 134 12.16 1.72 -6.70
CA LEU A 134 11.93 0.32 -6.37
C LEU A 134 10.45 -0.02 -6.43
N VAL A 135 9.55 0.88 -5.98
CA VAL A 135 8.10 0.73 -6.21
C VAL A 135 7.81 0.58 -7.70
N ASN A 136 8.37 1.45 -8.55
CA ASN A 136 8.17 1.35 -9.99
C ASN A 136 8.71 0.03 -10.57
N THR A 137 9.84 -0.45 -10.07
CA THR A 137 10.42 -1.75 -10.47
C THR A 137 9.50 -2.91 -10.08
N LEU A 138 8.98 -2.91 -8.85
CA LEU A 138 8.03 -3.93 -8.36
C LEU A 138 6.77 -3.94 -9.22
N LEU A 139 6.19 -2.77 -9.47
CA LEU A 139 4.96 -2.63 -10.26
C LEU A 139 5.17 -2.93 -11.75
N ALA A 140 6.38 -2.78 -12.28
CA ALA A 140 6.68 -3.10 -13.68
C ALA A 140 6.67 -4.61 -13.97
N SER A 141 6.58 -5.46 -12.94
CA SER A 141 6.40 -6.91 -13.10
C SER A 141 4.95 -7.35 -13.35
N LEU A 142 3.99 -6.40 -13.28
CA LEU A 142 2.55 -6.62 -13.44
C LEU A 142 2.02 -6.41 -14.88
#